data_AF-A0A6N2CWM1-F1
#
_entry.id   AF-A0A6N2CWM1-F1
#
_cell.length_a   1.000
_cell.length_b   1.000
_cell.length_c   1.000
_cell.angle_alpha   90.00
_cell.angle_beta   90.00
_cell.angle_gamma   90.00
#
_symmetry.space_group_name_H-M   'P 1'
#
loop_
_entity.id
_entity.type
_entity.pdbx_description
1 polymer ?
#
loop_
_entity_poly.entity_id
_entity_poly.type
_entity_poly.pdbx_seq_one_letter_code
_entity_poly.pdbx_strand_id
1 'polypeptide(L)'
;MLVGASAVGLAGVLPVVLLVAWALAGGAAAVGAARVLGRRRRAVEAEHPQRLLAAEASAERGREALRAQWETAQRLQAETRGSLAGALEEARRALSAPMAEEEAALLYGTVLRDAFAGAAEDAEERARWAGLEVCTAVRSDGSVSLWLAGATGAEAGLFAEALRDWLQPVGESRYLLALEGEEERVMPVPEVLARRRGTAEAFARAWRAHVGPATLHYAVRGEGAELRARHLRTRWSAGRAWTREVWG
;
A
#
# COMPACT_ATOMS: atom_id res chain seq x y z
N MET A 1 7.08 24.47 -17.38
CA MET A 1 7.01 23.31 -18.29
C MET A 1 6.09 22.28 -17.65
N LEU A 2 4.87 22.16 -18.15
CA LEU A 2 3.84 21.24 -17.66
C LEU A 2 3.91 19.95 -18.50
N VAL A 3 4.21 18.82 -17.87
CA VAL A 3 4.11 17.50 -18.50
C VAL A 3 2.74 16.92 -18.19
N GLY A 4 1.98 16.64 -19.24
CA GLY A 4 0.59 16.17 -19.18
C GLY A 4 0.47 14.73 -18.69
N ALA A 5 -0.46 14.52 -17.77
CA ALA A 5 -0.95 13.19 -17.42
C ALA A 5 -1.91 12.71 -18.52
N SER A 6 -1.45 11.74 -19.30
CA SER A 6 -2.24 11.07 -20.33
C SER A 6 -3.40 10.30 -19.70
N ALA A 7 -4.62 10.69 -20.06
CA ALA A 7 -5.84 9.94 -19.81
C ALA A 7 -5.83 8.63 -20.63
N VAL A 8 -5.12 7.62 -20.14
CA VAL A 8 -5.14 6.28 -20.71
C VAL A 8 -6.39 5.54 -20.20
N GLY A 9 -7.45 5.62 -21.00
CA GLY A 9 -8.06 4.38 -21.50
C GLY A 9 -9.10 3.64 -20.65
N LEU A 10 -9.99 4.32 -19.91
CA LEU A 10 -11.24 3.67 -19.44
C LEU A 10 -12.16 3.20 -20.59
N ALA A 11 -11.93 3.68 -21.81
CA ALA A 11 -12.67 3.29 -23.01
C ALA A 11 -12.39 1.84 -23.48
N GLY A 12 -11.31 1.19 -23.01
CA GLY A 12 -10.93 -0.17 -23.45
C GLY A 12 -11.49 -1.30 -22.59
N VAL A 13 -11.93 -1.03 -21.36
CA VAL A 13 -12.37 -2.07 -20.40
C VAL A 13 -13.85 -2.41 -20.57
N LEU A 14 -14.67 -1.43 -20.92
CA LEU A 14 -16.12 -1.60 -21.09
C LEU A 14 -16.53 -2.62 -22.18
N PRO A 15 -15.89 -2.65 -23.37
CA PRO A 15 -16.22 -3.63 -24.41
C PRO A 15 -15.90 -5.06 -23.97
N VAL A 16 -14.82 -5.26 -23.20
CA VAL A 16 -14.38 -6.59 -22.74
C VAL A 16 -15.34 -7.14 -21.67
N VAL A 17 -15.79 -6.29 -20.74
CA VAL A 17 -16.76 -6.68 -19.71
C VAL A 17 -18.12 -7.04 -20.34
N LEU A 18 -18.57 -6.28 -21.35
CA LEU A 18 -19.81 -6.56 -22.07
C LEU A 18 -19.74 -7.86 -22.89
N LEU A 19 -18.58 -8.17 -23.49
CA LEU A 19 -18.37 -9.39 -24.28
C LEU A 19 -18.36 -10.64 -23.39
N VAL A 20 -17.76 -10.55 -22.20
CA VAL A 20 -17.77 -11.62 -21.18
C VAL A 20 -19.17 -11.82 -20.60
N ALA A 21 -19.90 -10.73 -20.29
CA ALA A 21 -21.26 -10.81 -19.79
C ALA A 21 -22.23 -11.44 -20.83
N TRP A 22 -22.08 -11.10 -22.11
CA TRP A 22 -22.85 -11.69 -23.20
C TRP A 22 -22.56 -13.19 -23.38
N ALA A 23 -21.28 -13.59 -23.33
CA ALA A 23 -20.87 -14.98 -23.42
C ALA A 23 -21.41 -15.85 -22.26
N LEU A 24 -21.44 -15.30 -21.05
CA LEU A 24 -22.00 -15.99 -19.88
C LEU A 24 -23.53 -16.06 -19.91
N ALA A 25 -24.21 -15.02 -20.39
CA ALA A 25 -25.66 -15.01 -20.55
C ALA A 25 -26.16 -15.96 -21.66
N GLY A 26 -25.37 -16.16 -22.72
CA GLY A 26 -25.71 -17.05 -23.83
C GLY A 26 -25.67 -18.54 -23.50
N GLY A 27 -24.89 -18.96 -22.49
CA GLY A 27 -24.70 -20.37 -22.13
C GLY A 27 -25.97 -21.06 -21.59
N ALA A 28 -26.82 -20.34 -20.86
CA ALA A 28 -28.03 -20.90 -20.27
C ALA A 28 -29.17 -21.07 -21.30
N ALA A 29 -29.26 -20.20 -22.30
CA ALA A 29 -30.25 -20.29 -23.37
C ALA A 29 -29.97 -21.45 -24.35
N ALA A 30 -28.71 -21.84 -24.52
CA ALA A 30 -28.30 -22.88 -25.47
C ALA A 30 -28.71 -24.31 -25.04
N VAL A 31 -28.84 -24.58 -23.74
CA VAL A 31 -29.16 -25.92 -23.22
C VAL A 31 -30.63 -26.30 -23.45
N GLY A 32 -31.55 -25.32 -23.47
CA GLY A 32 -32.98 -25.56 -23.73
C GLY A 32 -33.30 -25.87 -25.19
N ALA A 33 -32.59 -25.23 -26.13
CA ALA A 33 -32.81 -25.40 -27.58
C ALA A 33 -32.39 -26.81 -28.09
N ALA A 34 -31.41 -27.45 -27.44
CA ALA A 34 -30.87 -28.73 -27.86
C ALA A 34 -31.88 -29.90 -27.77
N ARG A 35 -32.85 -29.86 -26.86
CA ARG A 35 -33.85 -30.94 -26.69
C ARG A 35 -34.96 -30.93 -27.74
N VAL A 36 -35.35 -29.75 -28.24
CA VAL A 36 -36.43 -29.62 -29.26
C VAL A 36 -35.94 -30.00 -30.66
N LEU A 37 -34.65 -29.80 -30.95
CA LEU A 37 -34.04 -30.11 -32.25
C LEU A 37 -33.86 -31.63 -32.52
N GLY A 38 -33.79 -32.46 -31.48
CA GLY A 38 -33.55 -33.91 -31.61
C GLY A 38 -34.67 -34.71 -32.31
N ARG A 39 -35.93 -34.24 -32.26
CA ARG A 39 -37.07 -34.92 -32.92
C ARG A 39 -37.22 -34.55 -34.41
N ARG A 40 -36.84 -33.34 -34.82
CA ARG A 40 -36.86 -32.92 -36.24
C ARG A 40 -35.68 -33.46 -37.05
N ARG A 41 -34.55 -33.73 -36.40
CA ARG A 41 -33.33 -34.25 -37.05
C ARG A 41 -33.55 -35.59 -37.76
N ARG A 42 -34.28 -36.53 -37.13
CA ARG A 42 -34.53 -37.88 -37.69
C ARG A 42 -35.43 -37.89 -38.93
N ALA A 43 -36.30 -36.90 -39.08
CA ALA A 43 -37.17 -36.77 -40.26
C ALA A 43 -36.40 -36.22 -41.47
N VAL A 44 -35.48 -35.27 -41.24
CA VAL A 44 -34.62 -34.69 -42.30
C VAL A 44 -33.50 -35.65 -42.72
N GLU A 45 -33.06 -36.54 -41.82
CA GLU A 45 -32.07 -37.61 -42.07
C GLU A 45 -32.49 -38.62 -43.14
N ALA A 46 -33.80 -38.85 -43.33
CA ALA A 46 -34.29 -39.79 -44.32
C ALA A 46 -34.41 -39.19 -45.74
N GLU A 47 -34.62 -37.88 -45.88
CA GLU A 47 -34.93 -37.26 -47.18
C GLU A 47 -33.73 -36.60 -47.86
N HIS A 48 -32.74 -36.07 -47.12
CA HIS A 48 -31.67 -35.25 -47.71
C HIS A 48 -30.31 -35.38 -47.00
N PRO A 49 -29.59 -36.51 -47.16
CA PRO A 49 -28.31 -36.77 -46.47
C PRO A 49 -27.22 -35.72 -46.78
N GLN A 50 -27.20 -35.18 -48.01
CA GLN A 50 -26.24 -34.15 -48.41
C GLN A 50 -26.43 -32.82 -47.65
N ARG A 51 -27.68 -32.48 -47.27
CA ARG A 51 -27.96 -31.25 -46.50
C ARG A 51 -27.50 -31.37 -45.05
N LEU A 52 -27.55 -32.59 -44.49
CA LEU A 52 -27.05 -32.85 -43.14
C LEU A 52 -25.54 -32.82 -43.08
N LEU A 53 -24.85 -33.44 -44.04
CA LEU A 53 -23.39 -33.34 -44.14
C LEU A 53 -22.94 -31.88 -44.28
N ALA A 54 -23.64 -31.08 -45.10
CA ALA A 54 -23.35 -29.64 -45.23
C ALA A 54 -23.61 -28.86 -43.94
N ALA A 55 -24.70 -29.17 -43.22
CA ALA A 55 -25.03 -28.56 -41.94
C ALA A 55 -24.04 -28.95 -40.83
N GLU A 56 -23.60 -30.20 -40.78
CA GLU A 56 -22.59 -30.71 -39.85
C GLU A 56 -21.22 -30.08 -40.13
N ALA A 57 -20.80 -29.99 -41.39
CA ALA A 57 -19.59 -29.30 -41.78
C ALA A 57 -19.65 -27.80 -41.44
N SER A 58 -20.80 -27.15 -41.62
CA SER A 58 -20.99 -25.76 -41.21
C SER A 58 -20.98 -25.59 -39.69
N ALA A 59 -21.54 -26.53 -38.95
CA ALA A 59 -21.55 -26.53 -37.49
C ALA A 59 -20.14 -26.79 -36.93
N GLU A 60 -19.36 -27.67 -37.56
CA GLU A 60 -17.96 -27.92 -37.18
C GLU A 60 -17.10 -26.68 -37.40
N ARG A 61 -17.20 -26.03 -38.58
CA ARG A 61 -16.54 -24.73 -38.81
C ARG A 61 -16.94 -23.66 -37.79
N GLY A 62 -18.22 -23.62 -37.40
CA GLY A 62 -18.70 -22.73 -36.35
C GLY A 62 -18.09 -23.03 -34.97
N ARG A 63 -17.96 -24.32 -34.61
CA ARG A 63 -17.31 -24.74 -33.36
C ARG A 63 -15.82 -24.42 -33.36
N GLU A 64 -15.12 -24.65 -34.47
CA GLU A 64 -13.71 -24.30 -34.64
C GLU A 64 -13.48 -22.79 -34.52
N ALA A 65 -14.33 -21.98 -35.16
CA ALA A 65 -14.25 -20.52 -35.06
C ALA A 65 -14.47 -20.02 -33.62
N LEU A 66 -15.46 -20.57 -32.91
CA LEU A 66 -15.70 -20.23 -31.49
C LEU A 66 -14.54 -20.66 -30.60
N ARG A 67 -13.93 -21.84 -30.84
CA ARG A 67 -12.75 -22.30 -30.10
C ARG A 67 -11.57 -21.35 -30.31
N ALA A 68 -11.32 -20.94 -31.55
CA ALA A 68 -10.25 -19.98 -31.87
C ALA A 68 -10.47 -18.60 -31.21
N GLN A 69 -11.72 -18.11 -31.20
CA GLN A 69 -12.08 -16.88 -30.50
C GLN A 69 -11.88 -16.99 -28.99
N TRP A 70 -12.27 -18.11 -28.39
CA TRP A 70 -12.07 -18.39 -26.97
C TRP A 70 -10.59 -18.44 -26.59
N GLU A 71 -9.76 -19.14 -27.36
CA GLU A 71 -8.31 -19.20 -27.15
C GLU A 71 -7.63 -17.82 -27.29
N THR A 72 -8.13 -16.97 -28.20
CA THR A 72 -7.65 -15.59 -28.36
C THR A 72 -8.01 -14.74 -27.15
N ALA A 73 -9.24 -14.86 -26.64
CA ALA A 73 -9.68 -14.17 -25.43
C ALA A 73 -8.87 -14.60 -24.20
N GLN A 74 -8.60 -15.91 -24.04
CA GLN A 74 -7.75 -16.41 -22.96
C GLN A 74 -6.32 -15.89 -23.04
N ARG A 75 -5.72 -15.82 -24.23
CA ARG A 75 -4.39 -15.21 -24.44
C ARG A 75 -4.36 -13.75 -24.03
N LEU A 76 -5.30 -12.94 -24.51
CA LEU A 76 -5.40 -11.51 -24.15
C LEU A 76 -5.60 -11.30 -22.64
N GLN A 77 -6.41 -12.15 -21.99
CA GLN A 77 -6.61 -12.10 -20.54
C GLN A 77 -5.31 -12.43 -19.78
N ALA A 78 -4.54 -13.42 -20.23
CA ALA A 78 -3.27 -13.79 -19.64
C ALA A 78 -2.22 -12.69 -19.81
N GLU A 79 -2.11 -12.10 -21.00
CA GLU A 79 -1.22 -10.97 -21.29
C GLU A 79 -1.54 -9.75 -20.42
N THR A 80 -2.83 -9.40 -20.29
CA THR A 80 -3.28 -8.28 -19.46
C THR A 80 -2.95 -8.50 -17.98
N ARG A 81 -3.16 -9.73 -17.47
CA ARG A 81 -2.79 -10.08 -16.09
C ARG A 81 -1.29 -10.01 -15.87
N GLY A 82 -0.49 -10.49 -16.83
CA GLY A 82 0.97 -10.41 -16.77
C GLY A 82 1.47 -8.96 -16.77
N SER A 83 0.91 -8.11 -17.62
CA SER A 83 1.22 -6.68 -17.66
C SER A 83 0.86 -5.96 -16.36
N LEU A 84 -0.33 -6.23 -15.79
CA LEU A 84 -0.74 -5.66 -14.52
C LEU A 84 0.14 -6.12 -13.37
N ALA A 85 0.49 -7.41 -13.32
CA ALA A 85 1.41 -7.95 -12.30
C ALA A 85 2.80 -7.30 -12.40
N GLY A 86 3.31 -7.11 -13.62
CA GLY A 86 4.57 -6.39 -13.87
C GLY A 86 4.52 -4.94 -13.40
N ALA A 87 3.47 -4.20 -13.74
CA ALA A 87 3.28 -2.82 -13.31
C ALA A 87 3.14 -2.69 -11.78
N LEU A 88 2.45 -3.64 -11.12
CA LEU A 88 2.35 -3.68 -9.67
C LEU A 88 3.70 -3.96 -9.00
N GLU A 89 4.50 -4.87 -9.55
CA GLU A 89 5.84 -5.16 -9.01
C GLU A 89 6.82 -4.01 -9.24
N GLU A 90 6.72 -3.30 -10.37
CA GLU A 90 7.48 -2.09 -10.63
C GLU A 90 7.07 -0.94 -9.70
N ALA A 91 5.77 -0.73 -9.50
CA ALA A 91 5.26 0.23 -8.53
C ALA A 91 5.71 -0.14 -7.11
N ARG A 92 5.66 -1.42 -6.73
CA ARG A 92 6.16 -1.91 -5.44
C ARG A 92 7.66 -1.65 -5.29
N ARG A 93 8.46 -1.88 -6.32
CA ARG A 93 9.91 -1.60 -6.33
C ARG A 93 10.18 -0.11 -6.22
N ALA A 94 9.42 0.74 -6.91
CA ALA A 94 9.51 2.20 -6.82
C ALA A 94 9.14 2.71 -5.42
N LEU A 95 8.08 2.15 -4.82
CA LEU A 95 7.68 2.42 -3.43
C LEU A 95 8.67 1.86 -2.41
N SER A 96 9.42 0.83 -2.77
CA SER A 96 10.47 0.22 -1.94
C SER A 96 11.86 0.81 -2.20
N ALA A 97 11.97 1.78 -3.12
CA ALA A 97 13.22 2.49 -3.32
C ALA A 97 13.58 3.21 -2.00
N PRO A 98 14.87 3.24 -1.61
CA PRO A 98 15.27 3.94 -0.40
C PRO A 98 14.91 5.41 -0.56
N MET A 99 13.97 5.88 0.26
CA MET A 99 13.59 7.29 0.37
C MET A 99 14.85 8.12 0.62
N ALA A 100 14.95 9.28 -0.02
CA ALA A 100 16.08 10.17 0.23
C ALA A 100 16.14 10.53 1.72
N GLU A 101 17.34 10.62 2.30
CA GLU A 101 17.49 10.86 3.75
C GLU A 101 16.79 12.16 4.20
N GLU A 102 16.75 13.16 3.32
CA GLU A 102 16.03 14.41 3.54
C GLU A 102 14.50 14.22 3.61
N GLU A 103 13.93 13.48 2.67
CA GLU A 103 12.50 13.16 2.66
C GLU A 103 12.11 12.35 3.91
N ALA A 104 12.99 11.43 4.33
CA ALA A 104 12.82 10.67 5.55
C ALA A 104 12.80 11.58 6.79
N ALA A 105 13.74 12.51 6.88
CA ALA A 105 13.82 13.47 7.98
C ALA A 105 12.57 14.37 8.02
N LEU A 106 12.12 14.86 6.87
CA LEU A 106 10.92 15.69 6.77
C LEU A 106 9.67 14.93 7.23
N LEU A 107 9.54 13.67 6.80
CA LEU A 107 8.46 12.79 7.22
C LEU A 107 8.47 12.57 8.73
N TYR A 108 9.63 12.26 9.32
CA TYR A 108 9.74 12.03 10.76
C TYR A 108 9.45 13.31 11.57
N GLY A 109 9.96 14.46 11.14
CA GLY A 109 9.62 15.72 11.80
C GLY A 109 8.13 16.03 11.73
N THR A 110 7.47 15.73 10.61
CA THR A 110 6.02 15.89 10.44
C THR A 110 5.23 15.00 11.40
N VAL A 111 5.63 13.74 11.56
CA VAL A 111 5.01 12.83 12.53
C VAL A 111 5.13 13.38 13.95
N LEU A 112 6.31 13.87 14.36
CA LEU A 112 6.51 14.42 15.70
C LEU A 112 5.66 15.65 15.96
N ARG A 113 5.66 16.62 15.03
CA ARG A 113 4.85 17.83 15.15
C ARG A 113 3.38 17.48 15.34
N ASP A 114 2.84 16.60 14.50
CA ASP A 114 1.43 16.22 14.55
C ASP A 114 1.10 15.38 15.79
N ALA A 115 2.06 14.60 16.28
CA ALA A 115 1.94 13.90 17.55
C ALA A 115 1.83 14.88 18.74
N PHE A 116 2.65 15.94 18.77
CA PHE A 116 2.54 16.98 19.78
C PHE A 116 1.21 17.74 19.68
N ALA A 117 0.78 18.13 18.47
CA ALA A 117 -0.53 18.74 18.27
C ALA A 117 -1.67 17.83 18.75
N GLY A 118 -1.59 16.52 18.45
CA GLY A 118 -2.58 15.54 18.88
C GLY A 118 -2.52 15.20 20.38
N ALA A 119 -1.42 15.53 21.05
CA ALA A 119 -1.19 15.32 22.48
C ALA A 119 -1.54 16.55 23.34
N ALA A 120 -1.56 17.75 22.73
CA ALA A 120 -1.91 19.01 23.38
C ALA A 120 -3.30 18.94 24.05
N GLU A 121 -3.36 19.39 25.31
CA GLU A 121 -4.57 19.28 26.13
C GLU A 121 -5.61 20.34 25.72
N ASP A 122 -5.17 21.57 25.44
CA ASP A 122 -6.02 22.67 25.00
C ASP A 122 -5.94 22.97 23.49
N ALA A 123 -6.87 23.79 23.01
CA ALA A 123 -6.99 24.11 21.59
C ALA A 123 -5.93 25.10 21.09
N GLU A 124 -5.41 25.96 21.97
CA GLU A 124 -4.41 26.97 21.62
C GLU A 124 -3.06 26.29 21.40
N GLU A 125 -2.63 25.45 22.34
CA GLU A 125 -1.41 24.64 22.23
C GLU A 125 -1.48 23.69 21.02
N ARG A 126 -2.65 23.10 20.76
CA ARG A 126 -2.87 22.27 19.56
C ARG A 126 -2.68 23.06 18.27
N ALA A 127 -3.35 24.21 18.17
CA ALA A 127 -3.24 25.09 17.00
C ALA A 127 -1.81 25.61 16.83
N ARG A 128 -1.13 25.88 17.94
CA ARG A 128 0.26 26.29 17.99
C ARG A 128 1.17 25.24 17.37
N TRP A 129 1.12 24.00 17.83
CA TRP A 129 1.93 22.91 17.26
C TRP A 129 1.59 22.62 15.80
N ALA A 130 0.30 22.60 15.44
CA ALA A 130 -0.14 22.35 14.07
C ALA A 130 0.31 23.44 13.08
N GLY A 131 0.51 24.67 13.57
CA GLY A 131 0.99 25.80 12.78
C GLY A 131 2.52 25.85 12.58
N LEU A 132 3.28 24.99 13.23
CA LEU A 132 4.74 24.95 13.06
C LEU A 132 5.12 24.26 11.73
N GLU A 133 6.11 24.83 11.05
CA GLU A 133 6.64 24.26 9.82
C GLU A 133 7.85 23.37 10.14
N VAL A 134 7.88 22.17 9.58
CA VAL A 134 9.02 21.25 9.68
C VAL A 134 9.94 21.52 8.50
N CYS A 135 11.19 21.86 8.78
CA CYS A 135 12.16 22.22 7.76
C CYS A 135 13.34 21.26 7.79
N THR A 136 13.88 20.96 6.60
CA THR A 136 15.09 20.17 6.43
C THR A 136 16.14 20.90 5.62
N ALA A 137 17.40 20.51 5.79
CA ALA A 137 18.48 20.90 4.89
C ALA A 137 19.57 19.83 4.88
N VAL A 138 19.97 19.41 3.68
CA VAL A 138 21.17 18.58 3.48
C VAL A 138 22.41 19.47 3.64
N ARG A 139 23.33 19.02 4.49
CA ARG A 139 24.61 19.69 4.74
C ARG A 139 25.67 19.17 3.77
N SER A 140 26.77 19.91 3.66
CA SER A 140 27.91 19.55 2.79
C SER A 140 28.60 18.23 3.16
N ASP A 141 28.43 17.74 4.39
CA ASP A 141 28.94 16.46 4.86
C ASP A 141 27.96 15.29 4.63
N GLY A 142 26.84 15.55 3.93
CA GLY A 142 25.78 14.58 3.66
C GLY A 142 24.77 14.40 4.79
N SER A 143 25.00 14.99 5.97
CA SER A 143 24.02 14.91 7.05
C SER A 143 22.80 15.79 6.79
N VAL A 144 21.66 15.43 7.38
CA VAL A 144 20.42 16.20 7.28
C VAL A 144 20.15 16.95 8.58
N SER A 145 19.94 18.25 8.50
CA SER A 145 19.42 19.07 9.60
C SER A 145 17.89 19.07 9.57
N LEU A 146 17.26 18.98 10.73
CA LEU A 146 15.80 18.98 10.89
C LEU A 146 15.43 19.94 12.04
N TRP A 147 14.49 20.86 11.80
CA TRP A 147 14.06 21.83 12.82
C TRP A 147 12.60 22.27 12.61
N LEU A 148 12.07 23.02 13.59
CA LEU A 148 10.75 23.65 13.51
C LEU A 148 10.88 25.16 13.30
N ALA A 149 10.38 25.68 12.18
CA ALA A 149 10.29 27.13 11.96
C ALA A 149 9.12 27.72 12.75
N GLY A 150 9.37 28.87 13.38
CA GLY A 150 8.38 29.56 14.22
C GLY A 150 8.22 28.99 15.63
N ALA A 151 8.95 27.95 16.00
CA ALA A 151 8.93 27.36 17.34
C ALA A 151 9.58 28.26 18.39
N THR A 152 9.04 28.23 19.60
CA THR A 152 9.69 28.75 20.80
C THR A 152 10.86 27.84 21.20
N GLY A 153 11.77 28.33 22.05
CA GLY A 153 12.87 27.50 22.57
C GLY A 153 12.39 26.25 23.31
N ALA A 154 11.24 26.32 24.00
CA ALA A 154 10.65 25.18 24.68
C ALA A 154 10.12 24.12 23.69
N GLU A 155 9.39 24.55 22.66
CA GLU A 155 8.88 23.67 21.60
C GLU A 155 10.02 23.01 20.81
N ALA A 156 11.04 23.80 20.43
CA ALA A 156 12.23 23.29 19.74
C ALA A 156 12.99 22.28 20.61
N GLY A 157 13.10 22.52 21.92
CA GLY A 157 13.72 21.59 22.87
C GLY A 157 12.98 20.26 22.97
N LEU A 158 11.66 20.30 23.13
CA LEU A 158 10.82 19.09 23.17
C LEU A 158 10.89 18.29 21.88
N PHE A 159 10.87 18.98 20.74
CA PHE A 159 10.99 18.36 19.43
C PHE A 159 12.36 17.68 19.23
N ALA A 160 13.45 18.36 19.60
CA ALA A 160 14.80 17.82 19.52
C ALA A 160 14.98 16.61 20.46
N GLU A 161 14.46 16.67 21.69
CA GLU A 161 14.46 15.54 22.63
C GLU A 161 13.71 14.34 22.04
N ALA A 162 12.52 14.57 21.48
CA ALA A 162 11.72 13.51 20.88
C ALA A 162 12.41 12.88 19.66
N LEU A 163 13.03 13.71 18.81
CA LEU A 163 13.79 13.26 17.66
C LEU A 163 14.99 12.41 18.09
N ARG A 164 15.74 12.84 19.09
CA ARG A 164 16.86 12.09 19.65
C ARG A 164 16.40 10.72 20.16
N ASP A 165 15.35 10.68 20.97
CA ASP A 165 14.82 9.42 21.52
C ASP A 165 14.42 8.45 20.41
N TRP A 166 13.84 8.98 19.33
CA TRP A 166 13.41 8.17 18.20
C TRP A 166 14.59 7.62 17.39
N LEU A 167 15.63 8.43 17.19
CA LEU A 167 16.82 8.02 16.45
C LEU A 167 17.75 7.10 17.25
N GLN A 168 17.61 7.08 18.58
CA GLN A 168 18.37 6.18 19.43
C GLN A 168 17.90 4.71 19.27
N PRO A 169 18.78 3.73 19.60
CA PRO A 169 18.36 2.35 19.75
C PRO A 169 17.16 2.24 20.68
N VAL A 170 16.20 1.36 20.35
CA VAL A 170 15.01 1.11 21.18
C VAL A 170 15.45 0.68 22.58
N GLY A 171 15.39 1.60 23.53
CA GLY A 171 15.76 1.38 24.92
C GLY A 171 14.55 1.03 25.78
N GLU A 172 14.38 1.78 26.87
CA GLU A 172 13.35 1.55 27.89
C GLU A 172 12.02 2.24 27.62
N SER A 173 11.76 2.69 26.39
CA SER A 173 10.50 3.37 26.06
C SER A 173 9.30 2.54 26.51
N ARG A 174 8.35 3.20 27.17
CA ARG A 174 7.15 2.56 27.74
C ARG A 174 6.20 2.05 26.67
N TYR A 175 6.30 2.59 25.45
CA TYR A 175 5.43 2.24 24.34
C TYR A 175 6.23 2.02 23.06
N LEU A 176 5.82 1.03 22.28
CA LEU A 176 6.40 0.71 20.99
C LEU A 176 5.31 0.69 19.92
N LEU A 177 5.66 1.09 18.70
CA LEU A 177 4.87 0.83 17.52
C LEU A 177 5.38 -0.45 16.84
N ALA A 178 4.52 -1.46 16.69
CA ALA A 178 4.76 -2.59 15.82
C ALA A 178 4.26 -2.23 14.41
N LEU A 179 5.15 -2.29 13.42
CA LEU A 179 4.83 -1.91 12.04
C LEU A 179 4.18 -3.10 11.31
N GLU A 180 3.02 -2.90 10.69
CA GLU A 180 2.35 -3.98 9.98
C GLU A 180 3.04 -4.27 8.65
N GLY A 181 3.16 -5.55 8.29
CA GLY A 181 3.84 -5.97 7.05
C GLY A 181 5.37 -6.00 7.13
N GLU A 182 5.96 -5.50 8.21
CA GLU A 182 7.39 -5.62 8.51
C GLU A 182 7.58 -6.47 9.77
N GLU A 183 7.63 -7.80 9.58
CA GLU A 183 7.82 -8.73 10.69
C GLU A 183 9.02 -8.31 11.55
N GLU A 184 8.78 -8.22 12.86
CA GLU A 184 9.77 -7.86 13.89
C GLU A 184 10.25 -6.40 13.93
N ARG A 185 9.81 -5.53 13.01
CA ARG A 185 10.18 -4.11 13.08
C ARG A 185 9.29 -3.37 14.07
N VAL A 186 9.94 -2.82 15.09
CA VAL A 186 9.31 -1.93 16.06
C VAL A 186 10.03 -0.59 16.11
N MET A 187 9.27 0.46 16.40
CA MET A 187 9.77 1.81 16.58
C MET A 187 9.45 2.29 18.00
N PRO A 188 10.38 2.99 18.68
CA PRO A 188 10.11 3.51 20.01
C PRO A 188 9.20 4.72 19.91
N VAL A 189 8.24 4.84 20.83
CA VAL A 189 7.57 6.13 21.06
C VAL A 189 8.54 7.00 21.86
N PRO A 190 8.81 8.26 21.45
CA PRO A 190 9.70 9.15 22.20
C PRO A 190 9.25 9.31 23.66
N GLU A 191 10.19 9.41 24.61
CA GLU A 191 9.85 9.33 26.04
C GLU A 191 8.90 10.46 26.45
N VAL A 192 9.08 11.66 25.90
CA VAL A 192 8.20 12.81 26.12
C VAL A 192 6.74 12.53 25.73
N LEU A 193 6.50 11.70 24.71
CA LEU A 193 5.18 11.25 24.27
C LEU A 193 4.77 9.91 24.91
N ALA A 194 5.70 9.14 25.46
CA ALA A 194 5.45 7.83 26.07
C ALA A 194 5.05 7.91 27.57
N ARG A 195 5.08 9.11 28.18
CA ARG A 195 4.75 9.29 29.61
C ARG A 195 3.33 8.84 29.98
N ARG A 196 2.38 9.07 29.08
CA ARG A 196 0.96 8.72 29.27
C ARG A 196 0.44 8.00 28.03
N ARG A 197 -0.57 7.15 28.21
CA ARG A 197 -1.18 6.40 27.11
C ARG A 197 -1.76 7.31 26.02
N GLY A 198 -2.45 8.39 26.41
CA GLY A 198 -3.12 9.30 25.45
C GLY A 198 -2.14 9.99 24.51
N THR A 199 -0.96 10.40 25.00
CA THR A 199 0.09 11.03 24.20
C THR A 199 0.79 10.01 23.28
N ALA A 200 0.98 8.76 23.76
CA ALA A 200 1.50 7.68 22.94
C ALA A 200 0.52 7.29 21.81
N GLU A 201 -0.78 7.33 22.08
CA GLU A 201 -1.83 7.13 21.07
C GLU A 201 -1.88 8.28 20.05
N ALA A 202 -1.60 9.52 20.46
CA ALA A 202 -1.45 10.65 19.54
C ALA A 202 -0.29 10.42 18.56
N PHE A 203 0.85 9.95 19.06
CA PHE A 203 1.97 9.54 18.21
C PHE A 203 1.59 8.41 17.25
N ALA A 204 0.92 7.35 17.74
CA ALA A 204 0.46 6.26 16.88
C ALA A 204 -0.55 6.70 15.80
N ARG A 205 -1.38 7.72 16.08
CA ARG A 205 -2.27 8.31 15.07
C ARG A 205 -1.48 9.09 14.02
N ALA A 206 -0.54 9.94 14.44
CA ALA A 206 0.31 10.70 13.53
C ALA A 206 1.14 9.76 12.64
N TRP A 207 1.73 8.71 13.21
CA TRP A 207 2.44 7.68 12.45
C TRP A 207 1.58 7.06 11.35
N ARG A 208 0.36 6.63 11.69
CA ARG A 208 -0.55 6.00 10.73
C ARG A 208 -1.01 6.94 9.63
N ALA A 209 -1.11 8.23 9.92
CA ALA A 209 -1.49 9.24 8.94
C ALA A 209 -0.39 9.50 7.90
N HIS A 210 0.88 9.39 8.30
CA HIS A 210 2.02 9.83 7.47
C HIS A 210 2.89 8.70 6.94
N VAL A 211 3.13 7.66 7.73
CA VAL A 211 4.10 6.61 7.42
C VAL A 211 3.41 5.32 6.99
N GLY A 212 2.45 4.84 7.79
CA GLY A 212 1.73 3.62 7.46
C GLY A 212 1.15 2.89 8.66
N PRO A 213 0.52 1.72 8.44
CA PRO A 213 -0.17 0.98 9.49
C PRO A 213 0.77 0.54 10.61
N ALA A 214 0.35 0.76 11.85
CA ALA A 214 1.11 0.39 13.04
C ALA A 214 0.20 0.20 14.25
N THR A 215 0.58 -0.71 15.13
CA THR A 215 -0.12 -1.00 16.39
C THR A 215 0.72 -0.55 17.59
N LEU A 216 0.08 0.15 18.53
CA LEU A 216 0.72 0.62 19.76
C LEU A 216 0.70 -0.47 20.84
N HIS A 217 1.87 -0.85 21.35
CA HIS A 217 2.01 -1.82 22.44
C HIS A 217 2.66 -1.16 23.66
N TYR A 218 2.18 -1.55 24.85
CA TYR A 218 2.82 -1.19 26.12
C TYR A 218 4.00 -2.12 26.38
N ALA A 219 5.21 -1.57 26.44
CA ALA A 219 6.45 -2.32 26.32
C ALA A 219 7.02 -2.84 27.65
N VAL A 220 6.36 -2.53 28.77
CA VAL A 220 6.81 -2.96 30.10
C VAL A 220 6.32 -4.36 30.45
N ARG A 221 5.20 -4.82 29.87
CA ARG A 221 4.62 -6.16 30.16
C ARG A 221 3.81 -6.72 29.00
N GLY A 222 3.58 -8.04 29.02
CA GLY A 222 2.78 -8.75 28.03
C GLY A 222 3.43 -8.71 26.64
N GLU A 223 2.60 -8.70 25.60
CA GLU A 223 3.03 -8.74 24.20
C GLU A 223 4.05 -7.65 23.83
N GLY A 224 3.89 -6.43 24.34
CA GLY A 224 4.83 -5.35 24.07
C GLY A 224 6.23 -5.59 24.64
N ALA A 225 6.33 -6.23 25.81
CA ALA A 225 7.62 -6.62 26.39
C ALA A 225 8.30 -7.72 25.57
N GLU A 226 7.51 -8.67 25.04
CA GLU A 226 8.00 -9.73 24.16
C GLU A 226 8.51 -9.16 22.82
N LEU A 227 7.76 -8.20 22.24
CA LEU A 227 8.18 -7.46 21.05
C LEU A 227 9.49 -6.72 21.27
N ARG A 228 9.64 -6.02 22.40
CA ARG A 228 10.89 -5.34 22.77
C ARG A 228 12.06 -6.33 22.88
N ALA A 229 11.85 -7.44 23.60
CA ALA A 229 12.88 -8.45 23.81
C ALA A 229 13.31 -9.12 22.49
N ARG A 230 12.36 -9.38 21.59
CA ARG A 230 12.65 -9.86 20.23
C ARG A 230 13.47 -8.84 19.44
N HIS A 231 13.03 -7.58 19.38
CA HIS A 231 13.76 -6.52 18.68
C HIS A 231 15.21 -6.36 19.15
N LEU A 232 15.44 -6.35 20.48
CA LEU A 232 16.77 -6.24 21.06
C LEU A 232 17.69 -7.42 20.70
N ARG A 233 17.14 -8.63 20.56
CA ARG A 233 17.92 -9.81 20.11
C ARG A 233 18.35 -9.68 18.66
N THR A 234 17.46 -9.17 17.79
CA THR A 234 17.73 -9.03 16.34
C THR A 234 18.64 -7.84 16.03
N ARG A 235 18.62 -6.76 16.84
CA ARG A 235 19.44 -5.56 16.60
C ARG A 235 20.87 -5.63 17.13
N TRP A 236 21.18 -6.40 18.17
CA TRP A 236 22.56 -6.53 18.64
C TRP A 236 23.48 -7.06 17.53
N SER A 237 22.96 -7.87 16.60
CA SER A 237 23.69 -8.38 15.44
C SER A 237 23.82 -7.40 14.26
N ALA A 238 23.09 -6.28 14.25
CA ALA A 238 23.02 -5.33 13.13
C ALA A 238 23.52 -3.94 13.56
N GLY A 239 24.81 -3.80 13.83
CA GLY A 239 25.41 -2.51 14.18
C GLY A 239 25.22 -1.46 13.07
N ARG A 240 24.73 -0.26 13.41
CA ARG A 240 24.96 0.95 12.59
C ARG A 240 24.77 2.30 13.31
N ALA A 241 25.69 3.19 12.91
CA ALA A 241 25.80 4.66 12.83
C ALA A 241 24.98 5.59 13.75
N TRP A 242 25.71 6.55 14.32
CA TRP A 242 25.30 7.51 15.34
C TRP A 242 24.73 8.80 14.74
N THR A 243 23.70 9.37 15.35
CA THR A 243 23.27 10.77 15.15
C THR A 243 24.11 11.67 16.07
N ARG A 244 24.74 12.73 15.52
CA ARG A 244 25.45 13.75 16.31
C ARG A 244 24.60 15.03 16.34
N GLU A 245 24.17 15.45 17.53
CA GLU A 245 23.59 16.78 17.72
C GLU A 245 24.68 17.85 17.51
N VAL A 246 24.38 18.88 16.72
CA VAL A 246 25.19 20.10 16.63
C VAL A 246 24.28 21.26 16.98
N TRP A 247 24.49 21.83 18.16
CA TRP A 247 23.88 23.10 18.56
C TRP A 247 24.72 24.23 17.96
N GLY A 248 24.06 25.17 17.27
CA GLY A 248 24.65 26.39 16.71
C GLY A 248 23.85 27.60 17.13
#